data_AF-A0AAV8WIH7-F1
#
_entry.id   AF-A0AAV8WIH7-F1
#
_cell.length_a   1.000
_cell.length_b   1.000
_cell.length_c   1.000
_cell.angle_alpha   90.00
_cell.angle_beta   90.00
_cell.angle_gamma   90.00
#
_symmetry.space_group_name_H-M   'P 1'
#
loop_
_entity.id
_entity.type
_entity.pdbx_description
1 polymer ?
#
loop_
_entity_poly.entity_id
_entity_poly.type
_entity_poly.pdbx_seq_one_letter_code
_entity_poly.pdbx_strand_id
1 'polypeptide(L)'
;MILNAANYFLQVKLSTEAKVVNIIYVSIYLAFTTSIVMSCDGIEKSGRNVTKTCYRLQRGMSRCVLRKELLALAQFTKTLNPKFTAAGFYTINQKVLAAIFSAVTTYLIIVIQFNMTT
;
A
#
# COMPACT_ATOMS: atom_id res chain seq x y z
N MET A 1 43.13 2.83 3.17
CA MET A 1 42.57 1.96 4.22
C MET A 1 42.11 2.74 5.46
N ILE A 2 42.80 3.82 5.86
CA ILE A 2 42.48 4.63 7.07
C ILE A 2 41.19 5.47 6.92
N LEU A 3 40.82 5.90 5.69
CA LEU A 3 39.58 6.65 5.45
C LEU A 3 38.28 5.83 5.65
N ASN A 4 38.30 4.53 5.39
CA ASN A 4 37.10 3.69 5.54
C ASN A 4 36.80 3.38 7.02
N ALA A 5 37.84 3.19 7.83
CA ALA A 5 37.71 3.03 9.27
C ALA A 5 37.25 4.32 9.95
N ALA A 6 37.71 5.49 9.49
CA ALA A 6 37.24 6.79 9.99
C ALA A 6 35.76 7.04 9.65
N ASN A 7 35.30 6.63 8.47
CA ASN A 7 33.88 6.73 8.07
C ASN A 7 32.99 5.76 8.88
N TYR A 8 33.48 4.55 9.15
CA TYR A 8 32.81 3.57 10.02
C TYR A 8 32.78 4.03 11.49
N PHE A 9 33.86 4.64 11.97
CA PHE A 9 33.96 5.21 13.32
C PHE A 9 33.11 6.49 13.46
N LEU A 10 32.96 7.30 12.41
CA LEU A 10 32.02 8.44 12.37
C LEU A 10 30.55 7.97 12.38
N GLN A 11 30.20 6.90 11.67
CA GLN A 11 28.86 6.28 11.72
C GLN A 11 28.56 5.62 13.08
N VAL A 12 29.59 5.10 13.77
CA VAL A 12 29.48 4.55 15.13
C VAL A 12 29.39 5.66 16.19
N LYS A 13 30.04 6.81 15.97
CA LYS A 13 29.99 7.99 16.86
C LYS A 13 28.87 8.99 16.56
N LEU A 14 28.13 8.87 15.46
CA LEU A 14 26.95 9.69 15.23
C LEU A 14 25.89 9.28 16.26
N SER A 15 25.82 10.13 17.28
CA SER A 15 25.10 10.04 18.55
C SER A 15 23.94 9.04 18.57
N THR A 16 23.81 8.25 19.64
CA THR A 16 22.63 7.43 19.94
C THR A 16 21.33 8.19 19.65
N GLU A 17 21.31 9.49 19.94
CA GLU A 17 20.23 10.43 19.61
C GLU A 17 19.89 10.49 18.10
N ALA A 18 20.88 10.56 17.22
CA ALA A 18 20.68 10.62 15.77
C ALA A 18 20.09 9.32 15.21
N LYS A 19 20.49 8.16 15.77
CA LYS A 19 19.90 6.86 15.41
C LYS A 19 18.44 6.78 15.85
N VAL A 20 18.14 7.22 17.06
CA VAL A 20 16.76 7.24 17.59
C VAL A 20 15.88 8.14 16.73
N VAL A 21 16.34 9.34 16.38
CA VAL A 21 15.60 10.27 15.50
C VAL A 21 15.33 9.65 14.13
N ASN A 22 16.32 8.99 13.52
CA ASN A 22 16.15 8.35 12.22
C ASN A 22 15.15 7.19 12.27
N ILE A 23 15.21 6.36 13.31
CA ILE A 23 14.25 5.26 13.52
C ILE A 23 12.83 5.80 13.68
N ILE A 24 12.65 6.85 14.48
CA ILE A 24 11.34 7.51 14.66
C ILE A 24 10.82 8.04 13.32
N TYR A 25 11.67 8.73 12.55
CA TYR A 25 11.29 9.28 11.26
C TYR A 25 10.84 8.19 10.29
N VAL A 26 11.67 7.15 10.08
CA VAL A 26 11.33 6.02 9.20
C VAL A 26 10.03 5.34 9.64
N SER A 27 9.82 5.15 10.95
CA SER A 27 8.60 4.55 11.50
C SER A 27 7.36 5.38 11.20
N ILE A 28 7.46 6.71 11.34
CA ILE A 28 6.37 7.63 11.02
C ILE A 28 6.02 7.55 9.52
N TYR A 29 7.01 7.60 8.64
CA TYR A 29 6.78 7.49 7.19
C TYR A 29 6.12 6.17 6.79
N LEU A 30 6.54 5.06 7.39
CA LEU A 30 5.91 3.76 7.19
C LEU A 30 4.45 3.75 7.68
N ALA A 31 4.17 4.33 8.84
CA ALA A 31 2.81 4.41 9.38
C ALA A 31 1.88 5.26 8.48
N PHE A 32 2.36 6.41 7.99
CA PHE A 32 1.58 7.26 7.08
C PHE A 32 1.32 6.58 5.74
N THR A 33 2.35 6.01 5.12
CA THR A 33 2.22 5.34 3.81
C THR A 33 1.30 4.14 3.87
N THR A 34 1.43 3.29 4.90
CA THR A 34 0.51 2.16 5.13
C THR A 34 -0.93 2.63 5.35
N SER A 35 -1.15 3.69 6.12
CA SER A 35 -2.49 4.26 6.36
C SER A 35 -3.14 4.76 5.08
N ILE A 36 -2.37 5.44 4.21
CA ILE A 36 -2.86 5.90 2.90
C ILE A 36 -3.23 4.68 2.04
N VAL A 37 -2.35 3.68 1.93
CA VAL A 37 -2.61 2.47 1.11
C VAL A 37 -3.83 1.71 1.61
N MET A 38 -3.98 1.54 2.92
CA MET A 38 -5.16 0.89 3.52
C MET A 38 -6.44 1.68 3.27
N SER A 39 -6.37 3.02 3.33
CA SER A 39 -7.52 3.88 3.02
C SER A 39 -7.93 3.75 1.55
N CYS A 40 -6.97 3.75 0.63
CA CYS A 40 -7.21 3.53 -0.80
C CYS A 40 -7.87 2.16 -1.06
N ASP A 41 -7.37 1.10 -0.42
CA ASP A 41 -7.95 -0.24 -0.53
C ASP A 41 -9.38 -0.30 0.03
N GLY A 42 -9.61 0.36 1.17
CA GLY A 42 -10.93 0.48 1.81
C GLY A 42 -11.96 1.19 0.92
N ILE A 43 -11.56 2.25 0.23
CA ILE A 43 -12.42 2.97 -0.72
C ILE A 43 -12.75 2.06 -1.92
N GLU A 44 -11.76 1.37 -2.49
CA GLU A 44 -11.97 0.45 -3.61
C GLU A 44 -12.88 -0.73 -3.22
N LYS A 45 -12.74 -1.25 -2.00
CA LYS A 45 -13.60 -2.31 -1.46
C LYS A 45 -15.02 -1.82 -1.20
N SER A 46 -15.17 -0.61 -0.69
CA SER A 46 -16.48 0.03 -0.46
C SER A 46 -17.22 0.26 -1.78
N GLY A 47 -16.54 0.78 -2.81
CA GLY A 47 -17.11 0.94 -4.15
C GLY A 47 -17.63 -0.39 -4.72
N ARG A 48 -16.83 -1.46 -4.63
CA ARG A 48 -17.27 -2.82 -5.03
C ARG A 48 -18.47 -3.32 -4.23
N ASN A 49 -18.53 -3.04 -2.93
CA ASN A 49 -19.64 -3.49 -2.08
C ASN A 49 -20.96 -2.79 -2.41
N VAL A 50 -20.92 -1.50 -2.74
CA VAL A 50 -22.09 -0.75 -3.23
C VAL A 50 -22.62 -1.39 -4.51
N THR A 51 -21.76 -1.60 -5.51
CA THR A 51 -22.15 -2.25 -6.76
C THR A 51 -22.74 -3.66 -6.53
N LYS A 52 -22.11 -4.48 -5.68
CA LYS A 52 -22.63 -5.81 -5.32
C LYS A 52 -23.99 -5.74 -4.64
N THR A 53 -24.20 -4.75 -3.78
CA THR A 53 -25.46 -4.56 -3.05
C THR A 53 -26.57 -4.18 -4.02
N CYS A 54 -26.33 -3.26 -4.96
CA CYS A 54 -27.30 -2.92 -6.01
C CYS A 54 -27.70 -4.15 -6.85
N TYR A 55 -26.74 -4.98 -7.28
CA TYR A 55 -27.04 -6.22 -8.01
C TYR A 55 -27.78 -7.27 -7.18
N ARG A 56 -27.54 -7.31 -5.86
CA ARG A 56 -28.26 -8.24 -4.97
C ARG A 56 -29.71 -7.81 -4.77
N LEU A 57 -29.94 -6.52 -4.53
CA LEU A 57 -31.28 -5.95 -4.39
C LEU A 57 -32.09 -6.09 -5.68
N GLN A 58 -31.47 -5.86 -6.83
CA GLN A 58 -32.11 -6.04 -8.13
C GLN A 58 -32.63 -7.46 -8.36
N ARG A 59 -31.90 -8.49 -7.92
CA ARG A 59 -32.30 -9.90 -8.11
C ARG A 59 -33.55 -10.27 -7.30
N GLY A 60 -33.79 -9.62 -6.17
CA GLY A 60 -34.96 -9.85 -5.32
C GLY A 60 -36.23 -9.11 -5.77
N MET A 61 -36.15 -8.26 -6.80
CA MET A 61 -37.29 -7.46 -7.26
C MET A 61 -37.98 -8.05 -8.51
N SER A 62 -39.30 -8.05 -8.48
CA SER A 62 -40.19 -8.28 -9.64
C SER A 62 -39.94 -7.25 -10.76
N ARG A 63 -40.45 -7.50 -11.97
CA ARG A 63 -40.27 -6.63 -13.15
C ARG A 63 -40.98 -5.29 -12.97
N CYS A 64 -40.39 -4.39 -12.19
CA CYS A 64 -40.86 -3.03 -11.94
C CYS A 64 -39.85 -2.00 -12.46
N VAL A 65 -40.29 -0.75 -12.65
CA VAL A 65 -39.44 0.39 -13.04
C VAL A 65 -38.20 0.50 -12.14
N LEU A 66 -38.37 0.24 -10.84
CA LEU A 66 -37.31 0.25 -9.83
C LEU A 66 -36.15 -0.72 -10.16
N ARG A 67 -36.42 -1.84 -10.82
CA ARG A 67 -35.38 -2.80 -11.25
C ARG A 67 -34.47 -2.22 -12.33
N LYS A 68 -35.01 -1.37 -13.22
CA LYS A 68 -34.23 -0.68 -14.26
C LYS A 68 -33.36 0.40 -13.65
N GLU A 69 -33.90 1.19 -12.72
CA GLU A 69 -33.15 2.21 -11.98
C GLU A 69 -31.99 1.61 -11.17
N LEU A 70 -32.21 0.49 -10.47
CA LEU A 70 -31.12 -0.19 -9.76
C LEU A 70 -30.07 -0.79 -10.68
N LEU A 71 -30.45 -1.24 -11.88
CA LEU A 71 -29.48 -1.68 -12.89
C LEU A 71 -28.61 -0.51 -13.35
N ALA A 72 -29.24 0.63 -13.65
CA ALA A 72 -28.55 1.85 -14.07
C ALA A 72 -27.60 2.33 -12.96
N LEU A 73 -28.04 2.32 -11.71
CA LEU A 73 -27.22 2.66 -10.54
C LEU A 73 -26.07 1.66 -10.33
N ALA A 74 -26.31 0.35 -10.51
CA ALA A 74 -25.28 -0.67 -10.43
C ALA A 74 -24.22 -0.51 -11.53
N GLN A 75 -24.64 -0.13 -12.74
CA GLN A 75 -23.73 0.18 -13.85
C GLN A 75 -22.94 1.46 -13.56
N PHE A 76 -23.61 2.52 -13.13
CA PHE A 76 -22.98 3.80 -12.79
C PHE A 76 -21.93 3.66 -11.67
N THR A 77 -22.27 2.97 -10.59
CA THR A 77 -21.35 2.69 -9.47
C THR A 77 -20.18 1.79 -9.89
N LYS A 78 -20.39 0.88 -10.85
CA LYS A 78 -19.31 0.08 -11.42
C LYS A 78 -18.30 0.94 -12.20
N THR A 79 -18.78 1.93 -12.95
CA THR A 79 -17.92 2.87 -13.70
C THR A 79 -17.21 3.85 -12.77
N LEU A 80 -17.87 4.25 -11.68
CA LEU A 80 -17.31 5.14 -10.67
C LEU A 80 -16.29 4.49 -9.73
N ASN A 81 -16.17 3.15 -9.73
CA ASN A 81 -15.34 2.45 -8.76
C ASN A 81 -13.89 2.97 -8.83
N PRO A 82 -13.44 3.77 -7.85
CA PRO A 82 -12.19 4.49 -7.96
C PRO A 82 -11.04 3.50 -7.84
N LYS A 83 -10.24 3.40 -8.91
CA LYS A 83 -8.98 2.67 -8.88
C LYS A 83 -7.87 3.67 -8.64
N PHE A 84 -7.23 3.57 -7.48
CA PHE A 84 -6.04 4.35 -7.20
C PHE A 84 -4.86 3.71 -7.91
N THR A 85 -4.21 4.43 -8.81
CA THR A 85 -3.05 3.95 -9.56
C THR A 85 -1.89 4.92 -9.41
N ALA A 86 -0.69 4.41 -9.20
CA ALA A 86 0.53 5.20 -9.22
C ALA A 86 0.97 5.40 -10.68
N ALA A 87 0.63 6.55 -11.25
CA ALA A 87 0.98 6.93 -12.64
C ALA A 87 0.64 5.88 -13.72
N GLY A 88 -0.31 4.97 -13.44
CA GLY A 88 -0.70 3.88 -14.34
C GLY A 88 0.17 2.62 -14.28
N PHE A 89 1.28 2.61 -13.53
CA PHE A 89 2.19 1.48 -13.45
C PHE A 89 1.70 0.36 -12.52
N TYR A 90 1.10 0.73 -11.40
CA TYR A 90 0.55 -0.22 -10.43
C TYR A 90 -0.66 0.34 -9.69
N THR A 91 -1.62 -0.53 -9.37
CA THR A 91 -2.76 -0.19 -8.52
C THR A 91 -2.31 -0.12 -7.05
N ILE A 92 -2.58 1.01 -6.40
CA ILE A 92 -2.31 1.22 -4.98
C ILE A 92 -3.36 0.44 -4.18
N ASN A 93 -2.99 -0.78 -3.77
CA ASN A 93 -3.78 -1.64 -2.92
C ASN A 93 -2.88 -2.33 -1.89
N GLN A 94 -3.46 -3.09 -0.96
CA GLN A 94 -2.71 -3.78 0.09
C GLN A 94 -1.58 -4.69 -0.45
N LYS A 95 -1.66 -5.16 -1.69
CA LYS A 95 -0.62 -6.00 -2.32
C LYS A 95 0.68 -5.23 -2.57
N VAL A 96 0.61 -3.92 -2.77
CA VAL A 96 1.80 -3.07 -2.95
C VAL A 96 2.67 -3.10 -1.69
N LEU A 97 2.06 -3.08 -0.50
CA LEU A 97 2.80 -3.20 0.76
C LEU A 97 3.54 -4.54 0.84
N ALA A 98 2.85 -5.64 0.51
CA ALA A 98 3.46 -6.96 0.49
C ALA A 98 4.64 -7.07 -0.50
N ALA A 99 4.51 -6.44 -1.68
CA ALA A 99 5.58 -6.39 -2.67
C ALA A 99 6.79 -5.60 -2.18
N ILE A 100 6.57 -4.44 -1.53
CA ILE A 100 7.65 -3.64 -0.93
C ILE A 100 8.36 -4.43 0.18
N PHE A 101 7.61 -5.05 1.10
CA PHE A 101 8.21 -5.89 2.14
C PHE A 101 9.04 -7.02 1.56
N SER A 102 8.52 -7.72 0.55
CA SER A 102 9.25 -8.79 -0.14
C SER A 102 10.55 -8.30 -0.78
N ALA A 103 10.51 -7.16 -1.47
CA ALA A 103 11.69 -6.56 -2.07
C ALA A 103 12.73 -6.15 -1.01
N VAL A 104 12.30 -5.48 0.07
CA VAL A 104 13.18 -5.08 1.18
C VAL A 104 13.84 -6.30 1.82
N THR A 105 13.06 -7.36 2.12
CA THR A 105 13.60 -8.60 2.67
C THR A 105 14.61 -9.25 1.73
N THR A 106 14.32 -9.28 0.42
CA THR A 106 15.23 -9.84 -0.58
C THR A 106 16.55 -9.09 -0.62
N TYR A 107 16.52 -7.76 -0.67
CA TYR A 107 17.75 -6.95 -0.64
C TYR A 107 18.50 -7.09 0.68
N LEU A 108 17.80 -7.20 1.82
CA LEU A 108 18.43 -7.41 3.12
C LEU A 108 19.20 -8.74 3.14
N ILE A 109 18.58 -9.81 2.65
CA ILE A 109 19.21 -11.13 2.55
C ILE A 109 20.48 -11.04 1.68
N ILE A 110 20.38 -10.41 0.51
CA ILE A 110 21.52 -10.22 -0.39
C ILE A 110 22.67 -9.50 0.31
N VAL A 111 22.39 -8.39 0.99
CA VAL A 111 23.42 -7.61 1.70
C VAL A 111 24.07 -8.43 2.82
N ILE A 112 23.28 -9.18 3.59
CA ILE A 112 23.79 -10.05 4.64
C ILE A 112 24.71 -11.13 4.06
N GLN A 113 24.31 -11.77 2.96
CA GLN A 113 25.11 -12.78 2.28
C GLN A 113 26.44 -12.22 1.77
N PHE A 114 26.44 -11.03 1.15
CA PHE A 114 27.67 -10.37 0.71
C PHE A 114 28.59 -10.00 1.88
N ASN A 115 28.02 -9.56 3.00
CA ASN A 115 28.81 -9.21 4.19
C ASN A 115 29.45 -10.43 4.86
N MET A 116 28.74 -11.56 4.93
CA MET A 116 29.30 -12.80 5.50
C MET A 116 30.35 -13.49 4.62
N THR A 117 30.41 -13.13 3.33
CA THR A 117 31.35 -13.72 2.36
C THR A 117 32.65 -12.91 2.23
N THR A 118 32.70 -11.68 2.78
CA THR A 118 33.88 -10.81 2.77
C THR A 118 34.61 -10.89 4.11
#